data_AF-A0A090W488-F1
#
_entry.id   AF-A0A090W488-F1
#
_cell.length_a   1.000
_cell.length_b   1.000
_cell.length_c   1.000
_cell.angle_alpha   90.00
_cell.angle_beta   90.00
_cell.angle_gamma   90.00
#
_symmetry.space_group_name_H-M   'P 1'
#
loop_
_entity.id
_entity.type
_entity.pdbx_description
1 polymer ?
#
loop_
_entity_poly.entity_id
_entity_poly.type
_entity_poly.pdbx_seq_one_letter_code
_entity_poly.pdbx_strand_id
1 'polypeptide(L)'
;MNDKVNKIKAELQHFNGTEMFYKIPLIGTRFTDGLKYLANEAECFWLITDASVIAKSLSNRSHFITIDFKRLSEKEQFEKQCEAIINYSDGNYNILETHRYNVTDFPLDELRLYFVDNTLMLPSEY
;
A
#
# COMPACT_ATOMS: atom_id res chain seq x y z
N MET A 1 20.03 -4.46 -7.97
CA MET A 1 18.66 -4.41 -7.37
C MET A 1 18.42 -3.11 -6.60
N ASN A 2 19.40 -2.57 -5.85
CA ASN A 2 19.22 -1.32 -5.10
C ASN A 2 18.93 -0.07 -5.97
N ASP A 3 19.46 0.03 -7.19
CA ASP A 3 19.25 1.23 -8.02
C ASP A 3 17.78 1.41 -8.44
N LYS A 4 17.06 0.32 -8.71
CA LYS A 4 15.62 0.37 -9.07
C LYS A 4 14.78 0.79 -7.86
N VAL A 5 15.05 0.22 -6.69
CA VAL A 5 14.39 0.57 -5.42
C VAL A 5 14.60 2.04 -5.07
N ASN A 6 15.85 2.50 -5.16
CA ASN A 6 16.20 3.89 -4.87
C ASN A 6 15.54 4.86 -5.86
N LYS A 7 15.49 4.50 -7.16
CA LYS A 7 14.79 5.28 -8.17
C LYS A 7 13.29 5.35 -7.88
N ILE A 8 12.64 4.24 -7.56
CA ILE A 8 11.21 4.23 -7.18
C ILE A 8 10.99 5.15 -5.98
N LYS A 9 11.77 5.01 -4.90
CA LYS A 9 11.63 5.86 -3.71
C LYS A 9 11.84 7.35 -4.00
N ALA A 10 12.80 7.70 -4.85
CA ALA A 10 13.05 9.08 -5.24
C ALA A 10 11.89 9.66 -6.06
N GLU A 11 11.42 8.91 -7.06
CA GLU A 11 10.31 9.31 -7.92
C GLU A 11 9.00 9.43 -7.14
N LEU A 12 8.75 8.54 -6.16
CA LEU A 12 7.58 8.62 -5.28
C LEU A 12 7.50 9.95 -4.50
N GLN A 13 8.64 10.57 -4.17
CA GLN A 13 8.67 11.87 -3.47
C GLN A 13 8.29 13.05 -4.38
N HIS A 14 8.37 12.87 -5.71
CA HIS A 14 7.99 13.91 -6.66
C HIS A 14 6.48 13.99 -6.89
N PHE A 15 5.71 12.95 -6.53
CA PHE A 15 4.25 12.99 -6.57
C PHE A 15 3.71 13.84 -5.41
N ASN A 16 3.33 15.07 -5.74
CA ASN A 16 2.75 16.05 -4.82
C ASN A 16 1.37 16.44 -5.35
N GLY A 17 0.34 15.78 -4.81
CA GLY A 17 -1.01 15.83 -5.38
C GLY A 17 -1.18 14.95 -6.62
N THR A 18 -2.43 14.62 -6.92
CA THR A 18 -2.80 13.75 -8.05
C THR A 18 -3.51 14.56 -9.12
N GLU A 19 -3.15 14.36 -10.38
CA GLU A 19 -3.81 15.02 -11.51
C GLU A 19 -4.88 14.12 -12.12
N MET A 20 -4.65 12.80 -12.09
CA MET A 20 -5.59 11.80 -12.58
C MET A 20 -5.88 10.73 -11.53
N PHE A 21 -7.13 10.27 -11.54
CA PHE A 21 -7.56 9.10 -10.78
C PHE A 21 -7.82 7.94 -11.73
N TYR A 22 -7.25 6.79 -11.41
CA TYR A 22 -7.54 5.53 -12.07
C TYR A 22 -8.53 4.75 -11.25
N LYS A 23 -9.36 3.94 -11.89
CA LYS A 23 -10.39 3.16 -11.20
C LYS A 23 -10.18 1.68 -11.46
N ILE A 24 -10.24 0.87 -10.39
CA ILE A 24 -10.33 -0.58 -10.51
C ILE A 24 -11.77 -0.93 -10.87
N PRO A 25 -12.08 -1.45 -12.07
CA PRO A 25 -13.46 -1.58 -12.54
C PRO A 25 -14.34 -2.48 -11.65
N LEU A 26 -13.77 -3.56 -11.11
CA LEU A 26 -14.50 -4.55 -10.31
C LEU A 26 -14.74 -4.11 -8.86
N ILE A 27 -13.78 -3.41 -8.25
CA ILE A 27 -13.84 -2.99 -6.84
C ILE A 27 -14.48 -1.59 -6.73
N GLY A 28 -14.33 -0.77 -7.77
CA GLY A 28 -14.77 0.62 -7.79
C GLY A 28 -13.84 1.58 -7.06
N THR A 29 -12.76 1.09 -6.45
CA THR A 29 -11.72 1.89 -5.80
C THR A 29 -10.98 2.74 -6.84
N ARG A 30 -10.75 4.00 -6.49
CA ARG A 30 -9.90 4.93 -7.23
C ARG A 30 -8.48 4.90 -6.67
N PHE A 31 -7.48 5.17 -7.49
CA PHE A 31 -6.10 5.33 -7.04
C PHE A 31 -5.39 6.41 -7.85
N THR A 32 -4.36 6.99 -7.25
CA THR A 32 -3.63 8.16 -7.74
C THR A 32 -2.52 7.82 -8.76
N ASP A 33 -1.97 8.85 -9.40
CA ASP A 33 -0.86 8.72 -10.34
C ASP A 33 0.38 8.11 -9.69
N GLY A 34 0.72 8.50 -8.45
CA GLY A 34 1.85 7.93 -7.71
C GLY A 34 1.71 6.42 -7.49
N LEU A 35 0.51 5.96 -7.15
CA LEU A 35 0.22 4.52 -7.03
C LEU A 35 0.32 3.79 -8.37
N LYS A 36 -0.20 4.39 -9.44
CA LYS A 36 -0.10 3.79 -10.78
C LYS A 36 1.36 3.65 -11.21
N TYR A 37 2.15 4.69 -10.99
CA TYR A 37 3.59 4.65 -11.26
C TYR A 37 4.26 3.55 -10.43
N LEU A 38 3.98 3.48 -9.13
CA LEU A 38 4.50 2.44 -8.25
C LEU A 38 4.18 1.05 -8.78
N ALA A 39 2.91 0.76 -9.09
CA ALA A 39 2.52 -0.57 -9.58
C ALA A 39 3.12 -0.93 -10.93
N ASN A 40 3.37 0.05 -11.82
CA ASN A 40 4.06 -0.21 -13.08
C ASN A 40 5.54 -0.52 -12.88
N GLU A 41 6.24 0.30 -12.09
CA GLU A 41 7.69 0.14 -11.90
C GLU A 41 8.02 -1.06 -11.00
N ALA A 42 7.23 -1.28 -9.96
CA ALA A 42 7.40 -2.40 -9.03
C ALA A 42 6.65 -3.67 -9.48
N GLU A 43 5.91 -3.62 -10.58
CA GLU A 43 5.09 -4.73 -11.12
C GLU A 43 4.09 -5.30 -10.08
N CYS A 44 3.67 -4.47 -9.13
CA CYS A 44 2.95 -4.91 -7.92
C CYS A 44 1.47 -4.51 -7.92
N PHE A 45 0.74 -4.80 -9.00
CA PHE A 45 -0.70 -4.51 -9.07
C PHE A 45 -1.52 -5.25 -8.02
N TRP A 46 -1.05 -6.43 -7.59
CA TRP A 46 -1.69 -7.23 -6.54
C TRP A 46 -1.84 -6.43 -5.24
N LEU A 47 -0.85 -5.60 -4.88
CA LEU A 47 -0.86 -4.80 -3.65
C LEU A 47 -1.98 -3.76 -3.69
N ILE A 48 -2.14 -3.08 -4.83
CA ILE A 48 -3.23 -2.12 -5.01
C ILE A 48 -4.58 -2.83 -4.90
N THR A 49 -4.74 -3.99 -5.56
CA THR A 49 -6.01 -4.72 -5.52
C THR A 49 -6.32 -5.26 -4.13
N ASP A 50 -5.35 -5.85 -3.44
CA ASP A 50 -5.53 -6.40 -2.09
C ASP A 50 -5.88 -5.30 -1.09
N ALA A 51 -5.05 -4.25 -1.04
CA ALA A 51 -5.27 -3.10 -0.19
C ALA A 51 -6.64 -2.45 -0.45
N SER A 52 -7.07 -2.40 -1.71
CA SER A 52 -8.39 -1.87 -2.09
C SER A 52 -9.54 -2.73 -1.57
N VAL A 53 -9.44 -4.06 -1.63
CA VAL A 53 -10.49 -4.96 -1.14
C VAL A 53 -10.62 -4.85 0.38
N ILE A 54 -9.49 -4.92 1.09
CA ILE A 54 -9.48 -4.91 2.56
C ILE A 54 -9.85 -3.52 3.10
N ALA A 55 -9.28 -2.44 2.58
CA ALA A 55 -9.64 -1.09 3.05
C ALA A 55 -11.13 -0.78 2.81
N LYS A 56 -11.70 -1.28 1.70
CA LYS A 56 -13.12 -1.14 1.42
C LYS A 56 -14.00 -1.95 2.38
N SER A 57 -13.60 -3.15 2.78
CA SER A 57 -14.32 -3.92 3.80
C SER A 57 -14.29 -3.21 5.17
N LEU A 58 -13.19 -2.51 5.46
CA LEU A 58 -12.98 -1.74 6.69
C LEU A 58 -13.60 -0.34 6.68
N SER A 59 -14.08 0.15 5.53
CA SER A 59 -14.69 1.49 5.40
C SER A 59 -15.96 1.66 6.24
N ASN A 60 -16.62 0.56 6.63
CA ASN A 60 -17.75 0.59 7.56
C ASN A 60 -17.32 0.82 9.02
N ARG A 61 -16.04 0.60 9.35
CA ARG A 61 -15.48 0.75 10.70
C ARG A 61 -14.76 2.08 10.89
N SER A 62 -14.07 2.56 9.86
CA SER A 62 -13.41 3.86 9.87
C SER A 62 -13.50 4.52 8.49
N HIS A 63 -13.70 5.84 8.49
CA HIS A 63 -13.69 6.66 7.28
C HIS A 63 -12.29 6.83 6.67
N PHE A 64 -11.26 6.71 7.50
CA PHE A 64 -9.87 6.83 7.11
C PHE A 64 -9.13 5.56 7.50
N ILE A 65 -8.46 4.95 6.52
CA ILE A 65 -7.68 3.73 6.72
C ILE A 65 -6.24 4.00 6.29
N THR A 66 -5.28 3.76 7.18
CA THR A 66 -3.87 3.67 6.82
C THR A 66 -3.50 2.23 6.54
N ILE A 67 -2.70 2.02 5.50
CA ILE A 67 -2.25 0.71 5.07
C ILE A 67 -0.74 0.73 5.12
N ASP A 68 -0.18 0.01 6.07
CA ASP A 68 1.25 -0.04 6.34
C ASP A 68 1.80 -1.39 5.92
N PHE A 69 2.41 -1.44 4.74
CA PHE A 69 3.19 -2.58 4.27
C PHE A 69 4.59 -2.53 4.91
N LYS A 70 5.02 -3.65 5.48
CA LYS A 70 6.37 -3.85 5.99
C LYS A 70 6.89 -5.24 5.60
N ARG A 71 8.01 -5.27 4.88
CA ARG A 71 8.84 -6.46 4.65
C ARG A 71 9.62 -6.73 5.94
N LEU A 72 9.57 -7.97 6.40
CA LEU A 72 10.21 -8.39 7.64
C LEU A 72 11.68 -8.70 7.41
N SER A 73 12.52 -8.41 8.41
CA SER A 73 13.92 -8.83 8.43
C SER A 73 14.04 -10.35 8.55
N GLU A 74 15.15 -10.96 8.13
CA GLU A 74 15.36 -12.42 8.17
C GLU A 74 15.04 -13.03 9.55
N LYS A 75 15.40 -12.34 10.63
CA LYS A 75 15.09 -12.75 12.00
C LYS A 75 13.59 -12.76 12.27
N GLU A 76 12.90 -11.68 11.90
CA GLU A 76 11.43 -11.58 12.07
C GLU A 76 10.71 -12.59 11.17
N GLN A 77 11.23 -12.90 9.98
CA GLN A 77 10.64 -13.91 9.10
C GLN A 77 10.70 -15.30 9.73
N PHE A 78 11.82 -15.65 10.38
CA PHE A 78 11.94 -16.91 11.10
C PHE A 78 10.96 -17.00 12.28
N GLU A 79 10.81 -15.91 13.05
CA GLU A 79 9.91 -15.87 14.21
C GLU A 79 8.43 -15.86 13.81
N LYS A 80 8.06 -15.11 12.77
CA LYS A 80 6.66 -14.90 12.35
C LYS A 80 6.20 -15.81 11.22
N GLN A 81 7.12 -16.58 10.63
CA GLN A 81 6.91 -17.47 9.50
C GLN A 81 6.23 -16.79 8.29
N CYS A 82 6.56 -15.52 8.05
CA CYS A 82 6.06 -14.74 6.91
C CYS A 82 7.12 -13.75 6.44
N GLU A 83 7.09 -13.36 5.16
CA GLU A 83 8.05 -12.42 4.55
C GLU A 83 7.62 -10.96 4.73
N ALA A 84 6.31 -10.68 4.71
CA ALA A 84 5.79 -9.33 4.86
C ALA A 84 4.48 -9.29 5.66
N ILE A 85 4.18 -8.12 6.21
CA ILE A 85 2.96 -7.84 6.95
C ILE A 85 2.35 -6.55 6.41
N ILE A 86 1.03 -6.54 6.24
CA ILE A 86 0.25 -5.32 6.00
C ILE A 86 -0.63 -5.07 7.21
N ASN A 87 -0.51 -3.89 7.82
CA ASN A 87 -1.40 -3.45 8.89
C ASN A 87 -2.37 -2.40 8.36
N TYR A 88 -3.65 -2.62 8.63
CA TYR A 88 -4.73 -1.69 8.34
C TYR A 88 -5.13 -1.01 9.65
N SER A 89 -4.97 0.31 9.74
CA SER A 89 -5.27 1.09 10.94
C SER A 89 -6.22 2.24 10.63
N ASP A 90 -6.85 2.84 11.64
CA ASP A 90 -7.71 4.01 11.48
C ASP A 90 -6.95 5.37 11.48
N GLY A 91 -5.61 5.33 11.49
CA GLY A 91 -4.76 6.52 11.60
C GLY A 91 -4.53 7.01 13.04
N ASN A 92 -5.23 6.45 14.03
CA ASN A 92 -5.13 6.80 15.45
C ASN A 92 -4.49 5.69 16.29
N TYR A 93 -3.48 5.01 15.75
CA TYR A 93 -2.75 3.90 16.38
C TYR A 93 -3.62 2.67 16.70
N ASN A 94 -4.84 2.59 16.19
CA ASN A 94 -5.72 1.45 16.38
C ASN A 94 -5.71 0.57 15.12
N ILE A 95 -5.17 -0.64 15.28
CA ILE A 95 -5.07 -1.63 14.21
C ILE A 95 -6.41 -2.33 14.07
N LEU A 96 -7.02 -2.17 12.90
CA LEU A 96 -8.28 -2.80 12.54
C LEU A 96 -8.08 -4.22 12.02
N GLU A 97 -7.01 -4.44 11.25
CA GLU A 97 -6.70 -5.73 10.64
C GLU A 97 -5.20 -5.87 10.34
N THR A 98 -4.68 -7.09 10.42
CA THR A 98 -3.28 -7.41 10.07
C THR A 98 -3.25 -8.61 9.15
N HIS A 99 -2.62 -8.47 7.99
CA HIS A 99 -2.43 -9.52 7.00
C HIS A 99 -0.98 -9.94 6.93
N ARG A 100 -0.73 -11.25 6.84
CA ARG A 100 0.61 -11.83 6.75
C ARG A 100 0.81 -12.48 5.39
N TYR A 101 1.93 -12.17 4.77
CA TYR A 101 2.30 -12.64 3.44
C TYR A 101 3.52 -13.53 3.55
N ASN A 102 3.36 -14.80 3.17
CA ASN A 102 4.47 -15.76 3.20
C ASN A 102 5.54 -15.43 2.17
N VAL A 103 5.13 -14.89 1.01
CA VAL A 103 6.01 -14.45 -0.06
C VAL A 103 5.51 -13.13 -0.62
N THR A 104 6.42 -12.23 -1.01
CA THR A 104 6.08 -10.98 -1.71
C THR A 104 7.13 -10.61 -2.75
N ASP A 105 6.68 -10.22 -3.94
CA ASP A 105 7.50 -9.68 -5.02
C ASP A 105 7.70 -8.15 -4.93
N PHE A 106 7.08 -7.49 -3.93
CA PHE A 106 7.13 -6.04 -3.80
C PHE A 106 8.52 -5.55 -3.38
N PRO A 107 9.19 -4.70 -4.17
CA PRO A 107 10.62 -4.43 -4.02
C PRO A 107 10.97 -3.46 -2.88
N LEU A 108 10.01 -2.76 -2.27
CA LEU A 108 10.29 -1.85 -1.14
C LEU A 108 10.12 -2.57 0.20
N ASP A 109 10.93 -2.19 1.18
CA ASP A 109 10.83 -2.72 2.54
C ASP A 109 9.63 -2.17 3.31
N GLU A 110 9.21 -0.95 2.98
CA GLU A 110 8.10 -0.28 3.63
C GLU A 110 7.33 0.57 2.61
N LEU A 111 6.02 0.62 2.78
CA LEU A 111 5.14 1.49 2.04
C LEU A 111 3.94 1.81 2.92
N ARG A 112 3.62 3.11 3.04
CA ARG A 112 2.39 3.58 3.65
C ARG A 112 1.47 4.09 2.56
N LEU A 113 0.20 3.69 2.62
CA LEU A 113 -0.87 4.19 1.77
C LEU A 113 -2.03 4.68 2.63
N TYR A 114 -2.83 5.60 2.08
CA TYR A 114 -4.07 6.06 2.70
C TYR A 114 -5.26 5.68 1.83
N PHE A 115 -6.34 5.29 2.49
CA PHE A 115 -7.62 5.02 1.86
C PHE A 115 -8.71 5.86 2.51
N VAL A 116 -9.32 6.72 1.70
CA VAL A 116 -10.41 7.63 2.08
C VAL A 116 -11.35 7.81 0.90
N ASP A 117 -12.65 7.90 1.13
CA ASP A 117 -13.66 8.15 0.08
C ASP A 117 -13.52 7.27 -1.18
N ASN A 118 -13.34 5.96 -0.98
CA ASN A 118 -13.06 4.98 -2.04
C ASN A 118 -11.81 5.27 -2.88
N THR A 119 -10.85 6.03 -2.35
CA THR A 119 -9.64 6.44 -3.05
C THR A 119 -8.41 6.03 -2.26
N LEU A 120 -7.52 5.28 -2.92
CA LEU A 120 -6.24 4.80 -2.42
C LEU A 120 -5.12 5.72 -2.93
N MET A 121 -4.30 6.28 -2.05
CA MET A 121 -3.33 7.32 -2.40
C MET A 121 -2.04 7.20 -1.58
N LEU A 122 -0.95 7.79 -2.09
CA LEU A 122 0.27 7.98 -1.32
C LEU A 122 0.04 9.04 -0.23
N PRO A 123 0.79 9.01 0.89
CA PRO A 123 0.74 10.05 1.90
C PRO A 123 1.09 11.45 1.40
N SER A 124 1.88 11.56 0.32
CA SER A 124 2.20 12.83 -0.32
C SER A 124 1.10 13.35 -1.26
N GLU A 125 0.08 12.54 -1.52
CA GLU A 125 -1.04 12.87 -2.41
C GLU A 125 -2.37 13.07 -1.65
N TYR A 126 -2.37 12.93 -0.31
CA TYR A 126 -3.50 13.23 0.59
C TYR A 126 -3.39 14.66 1.14
#